data_AF-A0A350T145-F1
#
_entry.id   AF-A0A350T145-F1
#
_cell.length_a   1.000
_cell.length_b   1.000
_cell.length_c   1.000
_cell.angle_alpha   90.00
_cell.angle_beta   90.00
_cell.angle_gamma   90.00
#
_symmetry.space_group_name_H-M   'P 1'
#
loop_
_entity.id
_entity.type
_entity.pdbx_description
1 polymer ?
#
loop_
_entity_poly.entity_id
_entity_poly.type
_entity_poly.pdbx_seq_one_letter_code
_entity_poly.pdbx_strand_id
1 'polypeptide(L)'
;MISYTVTFEGGAIAAAEVVNQLPRGFPYFHMMEVLGTNGRIRATDPLMAPFTVADDRGLSQPLNFGTLLHVDSAYATELAGFVRAIREDDAVPMPAEQARGAIELSVAAVRSSQTGAPVSLPLALKEEPHVG
;
A
#
# COMPACT_ATOMS: atom_id res chain seq x y z
N MET A 1 -14.90 3.59 2.00
CA MET A 1 -14.18 2.53 1.27
C MET A 1 -13.79 3.10 -0.07
N ILE A 2 -12.54 2.93 -0.48
CA ILE A 2 -12.06 3.28 -1.82
C ILE A 2 -11.63 1.98 -2.47
N SER A 3 -12.12 1.73 -3.68
CA SER A 3 -11.63 0.64 -4.54
C SER A 3 -11.19 1.25 -5.87
N TYR A 4 -10.05 0.80 -6.37
CA TYR A 4 -9.55 1.23 -7.68
C TYR A 4 -8.86 0.09 -8.41
N THR A 5 -8.88 0.18 -9.73
CA THR A 5 -8.18 -0.74 -10.62
C THR A 5 -7.13 0.02 -11.43
N VAL A 6 -6.01 -0.64 -11.72
CA VAL A 6 -4.92 -0.10 -12.54
C VAL A 6 -4.62 -1.10 -13.64
N THR A 7 -4.43 -0.63 -14.86
CA THR A 7 -3.85 -1.40 -15.95
C THR A 7 -2.42 -0.93 -16.14
N PHE A 8 -1.46 -1.84 -16.00
CA PHE A 8 -0.05 -1.57 -16.26
C PHE A 8 0.23 -1.60 -17.76
N GLU A 9 1.35 -0.98 -18.17
CA GLU A 9 1.80 -0.95 -19.57
C GLU A 9 1.86 -2.35 -20.21
N GLY A 10 2.31 -3.35 -19.46
CA GLY A 10 2.36 -4.75 -19.89
C GLY A 10 1.01 -5.49 -19.93
N GLY A 11 -0.11 -4.79 -19.75
CA GLY A 11 -1.46 -5.36 -19.75
C GLY A 11 -1.87 -6.08 -18.46
N ALA A 12 -0.98 -6.18 -17.47
CA ALA A 12 -1.34 -6.66 -16.14
C ALA A 12 -2.37 -5.73 -15.50
N ILE A 13 -3.24 -6.31 -14.66
CA ILE A 13 -4.29 -5.57 -13.95
C ILE A 13 -4.09 -5.74 -12.45
N ALA A 14 -4.14 -4.64 -11.72
CA ALA A 14 -4.22 -4.63 -10.26
C ALA A 14 -5.57 -4.07 -9.81
N ALA A 15 -6.01 -4.54 -8.64
CA ALA A 15 -7.10 -3.95 -7.89
C ALA A 15 -6.61 -3.74 -6.45
N ALA A 16 -7.05 -2.65 -5.84
CA ALA A 16 -6.77 -2.36 -4.44
C ALA A 16 -8.02 -1.82 -3.76
N GLU A 17 -8.19 -2.20 -2.51
CA GLU A 17 -9.29 -1.76 -1.66
C GLU A 17 -8.75 -1.24 -0.34
N VAL A 18 -9.26 -0.08 0.08
CA VAL A 18 -8.88 0.56 1.34
C VAL A 18 -10.15 0.84 2.15
N VAL A 19 -10.18 0.31 3.37
CA VAL A 19 -11.32 0.40 4.27
C VAL A 19 -10.89 0.80 5.69
N ASN A 20 -11.43 1.92 6.16
CA ASN A 20 -11.20 2.46 7.51
C ASN A 20 -12.47 2.44 8.37
N GLN A 21 -13.51 1.73 7.93
CA GLN A 21 -14.82 1.66 8.59
C GLN A 21 -15.27 0.20 8.72
N LEU A 22 -14.47 -0.58 9.44
CA LEU A 22 -14.78 -1.99 9.71
C LEU A 22 -15.68 -2.10 10.96
N PRO A 23 -16.53 -3.13 11.05
CA PRO A 23 -17.34 -3.36 12.25
C PRO A 23 -16.49 -3.43 13.52
N ARG A 24 -17.06 -3.05 14.67
CA ARG A 24 -16.35 -3.12 15.95
C ARG A 24 -15.85 -4.54 16.21
N GLY A 25 -14.55 -4.67 16.50
CA GLY A 25 -13.90 -5.95 16.75
C GLY A 25 -13.43 -6.67 15.48
N PHE A 26 -13.70 -6.13 14.29
CA PHE A 26 -13.14 -6.64 13.05
C PHE A 26 -11.68 -6.19 12.89
N PRO A 27 -10.79 -7.07 12.43
CA PRO A 27 -9.38 -6.77 12.36
C PRO A 27 -8.97 -5.85 11.19
N TYR A 28 -8.01 -4.95 11.41
CA TYR A 28 -7.20 -4.36 10.36
C TYR A 28 -6.24 -5.44 9.90
N PHE A 29 -6.12 -5.55 8.59
CA PHE A 29 -5.15 -6.44 7.98
C PHE A 29 -4.72 -5.82 6.65
N HIS A 30 -3.48 -6.09 6.28
CA HIS A 30 -2.95 -5.80 4.97
C HIS A 30 -2.72 -7.11 4.22
N MET A 31 -2.96 -7.06 2.93
CA MET A 31 -2.74 -8.19 2.05
C MET A 31 -2.28 -7.68 0.69
N MET A 32 -1.30 -8.38 0.13
CA MET A 32 -0.94 -8.25 -1.27
C MET A 32 -0.90 -9.64 -1.89
N GLU A 33 -1.56 -9.82 -3.02
CA GLU A 33 -1.50 -11.05 -3.81
C GLU A 33 -1.07 -10.71 -5.23
N VAL A 34 -0.14 -11.49 -5.76
CA VAL A 34 0.29 -11.40 -7.15
C VAL A 34 0.05 -12.77 -7.79
N LEU A 35 -0.77 -12.77 -8.83
CA LEU A 35 -1.06 -13.96 -9.64
C LEU A 35 -0.31 -13.86 -10.96
N GLY A 36 0.50 -14.86 -11.26
CA GLY A 36 1.22 -15.00 -12.52
C GLY A 36 0.83 -16.27 -13.26
N THR A 37 1.38 -16.44 -14.45
CA THR A 37 1.12 -17.61 -15.32
C THR A 37 1.58 -18.93 -14.70
N ASN A 38 2.57 -18.88 -13.80
CA ASN A 38 3.19 -20.06 -13.18
C ASN A 38 2.88 -20.21 -11.68
N GLY A 39 1.92 -19.44 -11.15
CA GLY A 39 1.53 -19.56 -9.74
C GLY A 39 1.15 -18.23 -9.10
N ARG A 40 1.12 -18.23 -7.77
CA ARG A 40 0.77 -17.05 -6.97
C ARG A 40 1.72 -16.88 -5.79
N ILE A 41 1.91 -15.62 -5.39
CA ILE A 41 2.47 -15.25 -4.10
C ILE A 41 1.45 -14.41 -3.33
N ARG A 42 1.37 -14.62 -2.02
CA ARG A 42 0.50 -13.86 -1.13
C ARG A 42 1.26 -13.47 0.13
N ALA A 43 1.24 -12.18 0.42
CA ALA A 43 1.73 -11.60 1.66
C ALA A 43 0.52 -11.17 2.50
N THR A 44 0.55 -11.48 3.79
CA THR A 44 -0.43 -11.06 4.79
C THR A 44 0.32 -10.60 6.03
N ASP A 45 -0.34 -9.80 6.86
CA ASP A 45 0.22 -9.40 8.15
C ASP A 45 0.62 -10.63 8.99
N PRO A 46 1.73 -10.56 9.75
CA PRO A 46 2.12 -11.62 10.66
C PRO A 46 1.13 -11.71 11.84
N LEU A 47 0.99 -12.92 12.38
CA LEU A 47 0.28 -13.14 13.65
C LEU A 47 1.00 -12.41 14.78
N MET A 48 0.25 -11.78 15.70
CA MET A 48 0.87 -11.15 16.88
C MET A 48 1.61 -12.14 17.76
N ALA A 49 1.02 -13.31 17.93
CA ALA A 49 1.51 -14.34 18.80
C ALA A 49 1.28 -15.70 18.14
N PRO A 50 2.21 -16.66 18.33
CA PRO A 50 2.14 -17.96 17.69
C PRO A 50 1.19 -18.92 18.44
N PHE A 51 0.11 -18.41 19.04
CA PHE A 51 -0.88 -19.23 19.72
C PHE A 51 -2.27 -19.04 19.11
N THR A 52 -3.05 -20.10 19.20
CA THR A 52 -4.44 -20.17 18.76
C THR A 52 -5.30 -20.45 19.99
N VAL A 53 -6.35 -19.66 20.17
CA VAL A 53 -7.33 -19.85 21.24
C VAL A 53 -8.51 -20.64 20.67
N ALA A 54 -8.92 -21.69 21.37
CA ALA A 54 -10.09 -22.50 21.04
C ALA A 54 -11.03 -22.53 22.25
N ASP A 55 -12.26 -22.03 22.07
CA ASP A 55 -13.30 -21.99 23.10
C ASP A 55 -14.68 -22.33 22.52
N ASP A 56 -15.75 -22.16 23.31
CA ASP A 56 -17.13 -22.41 22.90
C ASP A 56 -17.65 -21.46 21.79
N ARG A 57 -16.89 -20.40 21.48
CA ARG A 57 -17.17 -19.43 20.41
C ARG A 57 -16.36 -19.71 19.14
N GLY A 58 -15.44 -20.68 19.19
CA GLY A 58 -14.69 -21.16 18.03
C GLY A 58 -13.19 -20.97 18.16
N LEU A 59 -12.53 -20.83 17.00
CA LEU A 59 -11.08 -20.68 16.88
C LEU A 59 -10.75 -19.22 16.64
N SER A 60 -9.84 -18.65 17.44
CA SER A 60 -9.36 -17.29 17.25
C SER A 60 -7.84 -17.20 17.37
N GLN A 61 -7.27 -16.24 16.69
CA GLN A 61 -5.87 -15.84 16.85
C GLN A 61 -5.86 -14.35 17.18
N PRO A 62 -5.01 -13.89 18.10
CA PRO A 62 -4.87 -12.46 18.35
C PRO A 62 -4.35 -11.79 17.07
N LEU A 63 -5.22 -11.04 16.41
CA LEU A 63 -4.85 -10.23 15.26
C LEU A 63 -4.25 -8.92 15.75
N ASN A 64 -3.30 -8.40 14.98
CA ASN A 64 -2.46 -7.30 15.40
C ASN A 64 -3.25 -6.00 15.55
N PHE A 65 -3.40 -5.51 16.79
CA PHE A 65 -4.13 -4.27 17.07
C PHE A 65 -3.40 -3.38 18.06
N GLY A 66 -3.10 -2.18 17.59
CA GLY A 66 -2.79 -1.04 18.43
C GLY A 66 -2.36 0.19 17.63
N THR A 67 -1.46 0.04 16.67
CA THR A 67 -0.61 1.17 16.29
C THR A 67 -0.22 1.30 14.82
N LEU A 68 -0.73 0.46 13.89
CA LEU A 68 -0.21 0.36 12.52
C LEU A 68 1.31 0.02 12.46
N LEU A 69 1.92 -0.32 13.60
CA LEU A 69 3.33 -0.69 13.76
C LEU A 69 3.61 -2.16 13.40
N HIS A 70 2.73 -2.80 12.63
CA HIS A 70 2.86 -4.21 12.21
C HIS A 70 4.09 -4.47 11.30
N VAL A 71 4.80 -3.38 10.98
CA VAL A 71 6.01 -3.30 10.18
C VAL A 71 7.17 -2.69 10.98
N ASP A 72 7.24 -2.90 12.31
CA ASP A 72 8.33 -2.39 13.18
C ASP A 72 9.72 -2.62 12.58
N SER A 73 9.97 -3.83 12.05
CA SER A 73 11.23 -4.13 11.36
C SER A 73 11.39 -3.33 10.07
N ALA A 74 10.31 -3.02 9.35
CA ALA A 74 10.39 -2.20 8.13
C ALA A 74 10.72 -0.75 8.46
N TYR A 75 10.11 -0.14 9.50
CA TYR A 75 10.49 1.21 9.94
C TYR A 75 11.94 1.28 10.40
N ALA A 76 12.38 0.30 11.21
CA ALA A 76 13.77 0.20 11.60
C ALA A 76 14.71 0.03 10.39
N THR A 77 14.30 -0.80 9.41
CA THR A 77 15.05 -1.01 8.16
C THR A 77 15.13 0.25 7.30
N GLU A 78 14.02 0.98 7.15
CA GLU A 78 13.94 2.22 6.38
C GLU A 78 14.82 3.31 7.01
N LEU A 79 14.70 3.51 8.32
CA LEU A 79 15.54 4.47 9.07
C LEU A 79 17.02 4.10 8.98
N ALA A 80 17.37 2.81 9.14
CA ALA A 80 18.75 2.36 8.99
C ALA A 80 19.26 2.59 7.55
N GLY A 81 18.45 2.33 6.54
CA GLY A 81 18.77 2.59 5.14
C GLY A 81 19.01 4.07 4.86
N PHE A 82 18.18 4.95 5.43
CA PHE A 82 18.36 6.40 5.33
C PHE A 82 19.64 6.89 6.02
N VAL A 83 19.91 6.44 7.25
CA VAL A 83 21.15 6.79 7.96
C VAL A 83 22.38 6.31 7.20
N ARG A 84 22.31 5.10 6.61
CA ARG A 84 23.40 4.56 5.78
C ARG A 84 23.66 5.43 4.56
N ALA A 85 22.61 5.81 3.82
CA ALA A 85 22.72 6.69 2.66
C ALA A 85 23.43 8.01 3.00
N ILE A 86 23.13 8.63 4.15
CA ILE A 86 23.82 9.85 4.62
C ILE A 86 25.30 9.58 4.90
N ARG A 87 25.63 8.48 5.59
CA ARG A 87 27.01 8.18 6.02
C ARG A 87 27.92 7.81 4.85
N GLU A 88 27.35 7.18 3.83
CA GLU A 88 28.07 6.63 2.68
C GLU A 88 28.03 7.55 1.45
N ASP A 89 27.31 8.68 1.51
CA ASP A 89 27.01 9.55 0.37
C ASP A 89 26.33 8.78 -0.79
N ASP A 90 25.43 7.89 -0.40
CA ASP A 90 24.71 6.95 -1.27
C ASP A 90 23.27 7.45 -1.54
N ALA A 91 22.64 6.92 -2.58
CA ALA A 91 21.23 7.16 -2.84
C ALA A 91 20.33 6.56 -1.74
N VAL A 92 19.25 7.26 -1.38
CA VAL A 92 18.23 6.71 -0.47
C VAL A 92 17.52 5.51 -1.12
N PRO A 93 17.05 4.52 -0.33
CA PRO A 93 16.41 3.32 -0.87
C PRO A 93 15.16 3.58 -1.73
N MET A 94 14.45 4.69 -1.48
CA MET A 94 13.26 5.08 -2.24
C MET A 94 13.49 6.44 -2.94
N PRO A 95 13.68 6.46 -4.27
CA PRO A 95 13.78 7.68 -5.05
C PRO A 95 12.50 8.52 -5.01
N ALA A 96 12.63 9.84 -5.16
CA ALA A 96 11.51 10.78 -5.09
C ALA A 96 10.44 10.53 -6.18
N GLU A 97 10.85 10.00 -7.33
CA GLU A 97 9.99 9.68 -8.47
C GLU A 97 8.95 8.59 -8.09
N GLN A 98 9.32 7.66 -7.22
CA GLN A 98 8.40 6.62 -6.75
C GLN A 98 7.32 7.22 -5.84
N ALA A 99 7.70 8.13 -4.93
CA ALA A 99 6.74 8.86 -4.10
C ALA A 99 5.80 9.73 -4.95
N ARG A 100 6.35 10.41 -5.97
CA ARG A 100 5.56 11.17 -6.94
C ARG A 100 4.53 10.27 -7.65
N GLY A 101 4.94 9.10 -8.14
CA GLY A 101 4.04 8.14 -8.78
C GLY A 101 2.89 7.67 -7.88
N ALA A 102 3.17 7.42 -6.59
CA ALA A 102 2.13 7.04 -5.62
C ALA A 102 1.11 8.16 -5.38
N ILE A 103 1.56 9.41 -5.31
CA ILE A 103 0.70 10.59 -5.20
C ILE A 103 -0.14 10.76 -6.48
N GLU A 104 0.47 10.63 -7.65
CA GLU A 104 -0.24 10.72 -8.93
C GLU A 104 -1.36 9.68 -9.04
N LEU A 105 -1.09 8.43 -8.65
CA LEU A 105 -2.09 7.38 -8.63
C LEU A 105 -3.26 7.73 -7.69
N SER A 106 -2.96 8.26 -6.51
CA SER A 106 -3.98 8.67 -5.54
C SER A 106 -4.87 9.79 -6.10
N VAL A 107 -4.26 10.80 -6.73
CA VAL A 107 -4.99 11.90 -7.37
C VAL A 107 -5.81 11.39 -8.57
N ALA A 108 -5.27 10.49 -9.37
CA ALA A 108 -5.97 9.88 -10.50
C ALA A 108 -7.18 9.06 -10.06
N ALA A 109 -7.06 8.29 -8.97
CA ALA A 109 -8.19 7.54 -8.40
C ALA A 109 -9.32 8.47 -7.95
N VAL A 110 -9.00 9.58 -7.26
CA VAL A 110 -9.99 10.59 -6.88
C VAL A 110 -10.66 11.20 -8.12
N ARG A 111 -9.89 11.62 -9.12
CA ARG A 111 -10.43 12.18 -10.38
C ARG A 111 -11.33 11.17 -11.09
N SER A 112 -10.89 9.93 -11.24
CA SER A 112 -11.66 8.84 -11.86
C SER A 112 -13.00 8.64 -11.15
N SER A 113 -13.03 8.66 -9.81
CA SER A 113 -14.27 8.54 -9.05
C SER A 113 -15.25 9.70 -9.26
N GLN A 114 -14.74 10.90 -9.52
CA GLN A 114 -15.56 12.09 -9.75
C GLN A 114 -16.11 12.14 -11.18
N THR A 115 -15.33 11.68 -12.16
CA THR A 115 -15.71 11.72 -13.58
C THR A 115 -16.39 10.45 -14.07
N GLY A 116 -16.26 9.34 -13.34
CA GLY A 116 -16.73 8.03 -13.78
C GLY A 116 -15.92 7.44 -14.93
N ALA A 117 -14.70 7.93 -15.19
CA ALA A 117 -13.88 7.53 -16.33
C ALA A 117 -12.42 7.23 -15.92
N PRO A 118 -11.74 6.25 -16.57
CA PRO A 118 -10.32 5.99 -16.32
C PRO A 118 -9.44 7.22 -16.57
N VAL A 119 -8.38 7.36 -15.78
CA VAL A 119 -7.39 8.44 -15.89
C VAL A 119 -6.04 7.83 -16.24
N SER A 120 -5.43 8.29 -17.33
CA SER A 120 -4.09 7.87 -17.74
C SER A 120 -3.01 8.49 -16.85
N LEU A 121 -1.93 7.72 -16.64
CA LEU A 121 -0.73 8.15 -15.93
C LEU A 121 0.48 8.17 -16.91
N PRO A 122 1.50 9.02 -16.67
CA PRO A 122 1.62 9.99 -15.59
C PRO A 122 0.61 11.14 -15.74
N LEU A 123 0.30 11.83 -14.64
CA LEU A 123 -0.60 12.99 -14.72
C LEU A 123 0.11 14.12 -15.46
N ALA A 124 -0.56 14.73 -16.44
CA ALA A 124 -0.05 15.92 -17.09
C ALA A 124 0.17 17.03 -16.05
N LEU A 125 1.37 17.61 -16.04
CA LEU A 125 1.62 18.85 -15.30
C LEU A 125 0.71 19.93 -15.91
N LYS A 126 -0.07 20.61 -15.07
CA LYS A 126 -0.61 21.90 -15.50
C LYS A 126 0.59 22.84 -15.60
N GLU A 127 0.96 23.24 -16.81
CA GLU A 127 1.75 24.45 -16.99
C GLU A 127 0.89 25.61 -16.46
N GLU A 128 1.23 26.13 -15.28
CA GLU A 128 0.69 27.43 -14.91
C GLU A 128 1.35 28.46 -15.83
N PRO A 129 0.58 29.38 -16.45
CA PRO A 129 1.18 30.45 -17.23
C PRO A 129 2.03 31.28 -16.27
N HIS A 130 3.35 31.26 -16.47
CA HIS A 130 4.24 32.24 -15.88
C HIS A 130 3.79 33.62 -16.35
N VAL A 131 3.06 34.33 -15.49
CA VAL A 131 2.81 35.76 -15.66
C VAL A 131 4.14 36.44 -15.41
N GLY A 132 4.81 36.83 -16.50
CA GLY A 132 5.99 37.70 -16.48
C GLY A 132 5.65 39.16 -16.20
#